data_AF-A0AAW8F3T4-F1
#
_entry.id   AF-A0AAW8F3T4-F1
#
_cell.length_a   1.000
_cell.length_b   1.000
_cell.length_c   1.000
_cell.angle_alpha   90.00
_cell.angle_beta   90.00
_cell.angle_gamma   90.00
#
_symmetry.space_group_name_H-M   'P 1'
#
loop_
_entity.id
_entity.type
_entity.pdbx_description
1 polymer ?
#
loop_
_entity_poly.entity_id
_entity_poly.type
_entity_poly.pdbx_seq_one_letter_code
_entity_poly.pdbx_strand_id
1 'polypeptide(L)'
;MPERIRSAYEEASRAENASAARLAGVGYRSAVEELCKDQGATHHNLHGKIQELAVKGLPADVITAPDETRVVGNDSVHHGVEYAAEELADIAELVAEVAVLLYVQPTQRRRMAESRRRRHEAAQQNP
;
A
#
# COMPACT_ATOMS: atom_id res chain seq x y z
N MET A 1 4.63 7.12 6.95
CA MET A 1 4.89 5.77 6.43
C MET A 1 6.32 5.39 6.81
N PRO A 2 6.56 4.16 7.27
CA PRO A 2 7.91 3.62 7.54
C PRO A 2 8.85 3.74 6.34
N GLU A 3 10.13 3.97 6.61
CA GLU A 3 11.16 4.21 5.59
C GLU A 3 11.34 3.02 4.64
N ARG A 4 11.34 1.79 5.16
CA ARG A 4 11.48 0.55 4.36
C ARG A 4 10.44 0.39 3.25
N ILE A 5 9.22 0.88 3.47
CA ILE A 5 8.13 0.81 2.47
C ILE A 5 8.37 1.88 1.40
N ARG A 6 8.73 3.10 1.85
CA ARG A 6 9.07 4.22 0.97
C ARG A 6 10.24 3.86 0.05
N SER A 7 11.34 3.38 0.61
CA SER A 7 12.55 3.07 -0.14
C SER A 7 12.29 2.00 -1.20
N ALA A 8 11.54 0.94 -0.87
CA ALA A 8 11.16 -0.11 -1.82
C ALA A 8 10.29 0.44 -2.97
N TYR A 9 9.32 1.29 -2.66
CA TYR A 9 8.48 1.95 -3.67
C TYR A 9 9.28 2.88 -4.57
N GLU A 10 10.17 3.70 -3.99
CA GLU A 10 11.01 4.63 -4.76
C GLU A 10 12.03 3.90 -5.64
N GLU A 11 12.56 2.75 -5.20
CA GLU A 11 13.38 1.87 -6.04
C GLU A 11 12.59 1.31 -7.23
N ALA A 12 11.37 0.84 -6.97
CA ALA A 12 10.47 0.35 -8.02
C ALA A 12 10.16 1.45 -9.05
N SER A 13 9.82 2.65 -8.58
CA SER A 13 9.55 3.81 -9.42
C SER A 13 10.78 4.24 -10.23
N ARG A 14 11.99 4.19 -9.67
CA ARG A 14 13.21 4.43 -10.45
C ARG A 14 13.42 3.39 -11.54
N ALA A 15 13.13 2.12 -11.27
CA ALA A 15 13.22 1.06 -12.27
C ALA A 15 12.17 1.27 -13.38
N GLU A 16 10.94 1.64 -13.02
CA GLU A 16 9.87 1.96 -13.97
C GLU A 16 10.25 3.14 -14.88
N ASN A 17 10.73 4.24 -14.30
CA ASN A 17 11.20 5.42 -15.04
C ASN A 17 12.38 5.11 -15.98
N ALA A 18 13.15 4.07 -15.68
CA ALA A 18 14.23 3.56 -16.52
C ALA A 18 13.76 2.50 -17.54
N SER A 19 12.44 2.27 -17.65
CA SER A 19 11.82 1.22 -18.49
C SER A 19 12.29 -0.20 -18.15
N ALA A 20 12.75 -0.44 -16.92
CA ALA A 20 13.13 -1.75 -16.42
C ALA A 20 11.90 -2.49 -15.85
N ALA A 21 10.96 -2.85 -16.74
CA ALA A 21 9.61 -3.31 -16.40
C ALA A 21 9.58 -4.43 -15.34
N ARG A 22 10.38 -5.50 -15.53
CA ARG A 22 10.45 -6.60 -14.56
C ARG A 22 10.93 -6.15 -13.19
N LEU A 23 11.93 -5.26 -13.13
CA LEU A 23 12.46 -4.77 -11.86
C LEU A 23 11.45 -3.87 -11.16
N ALA A 24 10.70 -3.05 -11.91
CA ALA A 24 9.61 -2.26 -11.37
C ALA A 24 8.53 -3.13 -10.71
N GLY A 25 8.00 -4.14 -11.42
CA GLY A 25 7.00 -5.07 -10.88
C GLY A 25 7.47 -5.79 -9.60
N VAL A 26 8.73 -6.21 -9.57
CA VAL A 26 9.35 -6.82 -8.37
C VAL A 26 9.47 -5.83 -7.22
N GLY A 27 9.90 -4.60 -7.50
CA GLY A 27 10.03 -3.55 -6.51
C GLY A 27 8.68 -3.19 -5.87
N TYR A 28 7.63 -3.03 -6.67
CA TYR A 28 6.28 -2.75 -6.16
C TYR A 28 5.75 -3.89 -5.29
N ARG A 29 5.97 -5.14 -5.71
CA ARG A 29 5.69 -6.31 -4.87
C ARG A 29 6.47 -6.28 -3.55
N SER A 30 7.72 -5.85 -3.56
CA SER A 30 8.52 -5.69 -2.34
C SER A 30 7.96 -4.60 -1.41
N ALA A 31 7.46 -3.50 -1.96
CA ALA A 31 6.82 -2.45 -1.17
C ALA A 31 5.55 -2.96 -0.46
N VAL A 32 4.73 -3.74 -1.17
CA VAL A 32 3.55 -4.41 -0.60
C VAL A 32 3.94 -5.41 0.49
N GLU A 33 4.99 -6.19 0.28
CA GLU A 33 5.52 -7.13 1.29
C GLU A 33 5.96 -6.41 2.57
N GLU A 34 6.69 -5.30 2.46
CA GLU A 34 7.09 -4.50 3.61
C GLU A 34 5.90 -3.85 4.32
N LEU A 35 4.90 -3.40 3.56
CA LEU A 35 3.65 -2.87 4.09
C LEU A 35 2.89 -3.94 4.88
N CYS A 36 2.74 -5.15 4.35
CA CYS A 36 2.11 -6.25 5.07
C CYS A 36 2.86 -6.59 6.37
N LYS A 37 4.19 -6.67 6.33
CA LYS A 37 5.01 -6.90 7.53
C LYS A 37 4.83 -5.80 8.57
N ASP A 38 4.76 -4.55 8.13
CA ASP A 38 4.56 -3.40 9.01
C ASP A 38 3.18 -3.38 9.67
N GLN A 39 2.14 -3.83 8.96
CA GLN A 39 0.81 -4.09 9.52
C GLN A 39 0.76 -5.35 10.42
N GLY A 40 1.91 -5.98 10.69
CA GLY A 40 2.05 -7.14 11.57
C GLY A 40 1.53 -8.44 10.96
N ALA A 41 1.59 -8.58 9.64
CA ALA A 41 1.36 -9.88 9.00
C ALA A 41 2.56 -10.81 9.24
N THR A 42 2.27 -12.07 9.55
CA THR A 42 3.25 -13.08 9.95
C THR A 42 3.28 -14.30 9.04
N HIS A 43 2.33 -14.43 8.11
CA HIS A 43 2.28 -15.55 7.18
C HIS A 43 3.60 -15.71 6.41
N HIS A 44 3.95 -16.94 6.02
CA HIS A 44 5.25 -17.24 5.40
C HIS A 44 5.37 -16.76 3.94
N ASN A 45 4.25 -16.48 3.26
CA ASN A 45 4.21 -15.99 1.89
C ASN A 45 3.33 -14.74 1.76
N LEU A 46 3.58 -13.94 0.71
CA LEU A 46 2.90 -12.65 0.52
C LEU A 46 1.38 -12.79 0.36
N HIS A 47 0.90 -13.81 -0.36
CA HIS A 47 -0.55 -14.01 -0.53
C HIS A 47 -1.24 -14.16 0.83
N GLY A 48 -0.75 -15.04 1.70
CA GLY A 48 -1.34 -15.20 3.03
C GLY A 48 -1.15 -13.98 3.93
N LYS A 49 -0.08 -13.19 3.75
CA LYS A 49 0.05 -11.91 4.46
C LYS A 49 -1.03 -10.92 4.05
N ILE A 50 -1.35 -10.84 2.76
CA ILE A 50 -2.44 -10.01 2.23
C ILE A 50 -3.80 -10.49 2.80
N GLN A 51 -4.02 -11.80 2.88
CA GLN A 51 -5.23 -12.35 3.51
C GLN A 51 -5.32 -12.01 5.01
N GLU A 52 -4.21 -12.03 5.75
CA GLU A 52 -4.19 -11.58 7.15
C GLU A 52 -4.55 -10.09 7.29
N LEU A 53 -4.18 -9.24 6.33
CA LEU A 53 -4.60 -7.83 6.30
C LEU A 53 -6.10 -7.68 6.05
N ALA A 54 -6.68 -8.49 5.17
CA ALA A 54 -8.12 -8.48 4.91
C ALA A 54 -8.93 -8.74 6.19
N VAL A 55 -8.49 -9.72 6.99
CA VAL A 55 -9.11 -10.06 8.29
C VAL A 55 -8.99 -8.93 9.31
N LYS A 56 -7.97 -8.06 9.19
CA LYS A 56 -7.77 -6.89 10.07
C LYS A 56 -8.66 -5.70 9.72
N GLY A 57 -9.60 -5.86 8.77
CA GLY A 57 -10.64 -4.87 8.48
C GLY A 57 -10.30 -3.90 7.35
N LEU A 58 -9.34 -4.23 6.49
CA LEU A 58 -9.20 -3.53 5.21
C LEU A 58 -10.39 -3.90 4.31
N PRO A 59 -11.01 -2.93 3.63
CA PRO A 59 -12.06 -3.20 2.63
C PRO A 59 -11.58 -4.17 1.55
N ALA A 60 -12.49 -5.02 1.06
CA ALA A 60 -12.15 -6.07 0.09
C ALA A 60 -11.61 -5.51 -1.24
N ASP A 61 -12.17 -4.38 -1.69
CA ASP A 61 -11.71 -3.60 -2.84
C ASP A 61 -10.27 -3.10 -2.66
N VAL A 62 -9.88 -2.74 -1.44
CA VAL A 62 -8.52 -2.30 -1.11
C VAL A 62 -7.53 -3.47 -1.07
N ILE A 63 -7.99 -4.68 -0.77
CA ILE A 63 -7.15 -5.88 -0.71
C ILE A 63 -6.81 -6.46 -2.08
N THR A 64 -7.65 -6.20 -3.09
CA THR A 64 -7.39 -6.61 -4.48
C THR A 64 -6.09 -6.01 -5.01
N ALA A 65 -5.84 -4.73 -4.73
CA ALA A 65 -4.66 -3.99 -5.16
C ALA A 65 -3.30 -4.63 -4.76
N PRO A 66 -3.08 -4.98 -3.47
CA PRO A 66 -1.91 -5.76 -3.05
C PRO A 66 -1.76 -7.12 -3.73
N ASP A 67 -2.87 -7.82 -4.00
CA ASP A 67 -2.82 -9.15 -4.61
C ASP A 67 -2.47 -9.07 -6.11
N GLU A 68 -3.00 -8.09 -6.83
CA GLU A 68 -2.62 -7.78 -8.22
C GLU A 68 -1.13 -7.43 -8.31
N THR A 69 -0.65 -6.55 -7.42
CA THR A 69 0.78 -6.21 -7.34
C THR A 69 1.66 -7.44 -7.08
N ARG A 70 1.19 -8.35 -6.21
CA ARG A 70 1.87 -9.64 -5.95
C ARG A 70 1.96 -10.49 -7.21
N VAL A 71 0.90 -10.54 -8.02
CA VAL A 71 0.87 -11.29 -9.29
C VAL A 71 1.86 -10.70 -10.27
N VAL A 72 1.81 -9.39 -10.53
CA VAL A 72 2.72 -8.70 -11.47
C VAL A 72 4.19 -8.93 -11.10
N GLY A 73 4.54 -8.79 -9.82
CA GLY A 73 5.90 -9.04 -9.36
C GLY A 73 6.31 -10.52 -9.42
N ASN A 74 5.39 -11.45 -9.16
CA ASN A 74 5.67 -12.89 -9.31
C ASN A 74 5.92 -13.25 -10.78
N ASP A 75 5.08 -12.77 -11.70
CA ASP A 75 5.19 -13.04 -13.13
C ASP A 75 6.48 -12.45 -13.70
N SER A 76 6.88 -11.27 -13.22
CA SER A 76 8.17 -10.65 -13.54
C SER A 76 9.36 -11.53 -13.17
N VAL A 77 9.36 -12.18 -11.99
CA VAL A 77 10.50 -13.02 -11.53
C VAL A 77 10.46 -14.43 -12.12
N HIS A 78 9.31 -15.08 -12.05
CA HIS A 78 9.20 -16.51 -12.30
C HIS A 78 8.92 -16.85 -13.75
N HIS A 79 8.32 -15.91 -14.50
CA HIS A 79 7.90 -16.13 -15.88
C HIS A 79 8.55 -15.14 -16.85
N GLY A 80 9.31 -14.16 -16.35
CA GLY A 80 10.02 -13.19 -17.17
C GLY A 80 9.09 -12.22 -17.91
N VAL A 81 7.84 -12.07 -17.44
CA VAL A 81 6.83 -11.22 -18.07
C VAL A 81 7.23 -9.75 -17.93
N GLU A 82 7.23 -9.03 -19.04
CA GLU A 82 7.36 -7.58 -19.09
C GLU A 82 5.98 -6.98 -19.33
N TYR A 83 5.44 -6.30 -18.32
CA TYR A 83 4.17 -5.59 -18.43
C TYR A 83 4.33 -4.25 -19.14
N ALA A 84 3.24 -3.78 -19.75
CA ALA A 84 3.17 -2.46 -20.35
C ALA A 84 3.42 -1.37 -19.29
N ALA A 85 3.91 -0.21 -19.73
CA ALA A 85 4.22 0.89 -18.83
C ALA A 85 2.96 1.39 -18.10
N GLU A 86 1.82 1.39 -18.78
CA GLU A 86 0.52 1.78 -18.24
C GLU A 86 0.07 0.86 -17.11
N GLU A 87 0.24 -0.46 -17.28
CA GLU A 87 -0.06 -1.44 -16.23
C GLU A 87 0.84 -1.23 -15.01
N LEU A 88 2.13 -0.96 -15.21
CA LEU A 88 3.05 -0.69 -14.09
C LEU A 88 2.70 0.60 -13.37
N ALA A 89 2.25 1.63 -14.09
CA ALA A 89 1.77 2.87 -13.51
C ALA A 89 0.51 2.63 -12.67
N ASP A 90 -0.45 1.84 -13.17
CA ASP A 90 -1.63 1.44 -12.41
C ASP A 90 -1.23 0.69 -11.12
N ILE A 91 -0.31 -0.28 -11.20
CA ILE A 91 0.24 -0.97 -10.02
C ILE A 91 0.90 0.02 -9.04
N ALA A 92 1.66 1.00 -9.53
CA ALA A 92 2.28 2.01 -8.69
C ALA A 92 1.22 2.86 -7.94
N GLU A 93 0.13 3.21 -8.60
CA GLU A 93 -0.98 3.95 -8.01
C GLU A 93 -1.72 3.11 -6.96
N LEU A 94 -2.00 1.84 -7.25
CA LEU A 94 -2.63 0.90 -6.32
C LEU A 94 -1.81 0.74 -5.03
N VAL A 95 -0.48 0.59 -5.14
CA VAL A 95 0.39 0.52 -3.95
C VAL A 95 0.37 1.83 -3.15
N ALA A 96 0.39 2.97 -3.84
CA ALA A 96 0.32 4.28 -3.20
C ALA A 96 -1.02 4.50 -2.49
N GLU A 97 -2.13 4.06 -3.07
CA GLU A 97 -3.46 4.11 -2.47
C GLU A 97 -3.51 3.31 -1.16
N VAL A 98 -3.03 2.07 -1.18
CA VAL A 98 -2.99 1.21 0.02
C VAL A 98 -2.15 1.88 1.12
N ALA A 99 -1.01 2.49 0.75
CA ALA A 99 -0.20 3.25 1.70
C ALA A 99 -0.94 4.48 2.26
N VAL A 100 -1.71 5.20 1.45
CA VAL A 100 -2.55 6.31 1.92
C VAL A 100 -3.59 5.81 2.91
N LEU A 101 -4.28 4.72 2.60
CA LEU A 101 -5.33 4.15 3.45
C LEU A 101 -4.80 3.65 4.79
N LEU A 102 -3.61 3.06 4.82
CA LEU A 102 -3.02 2.52 6.04
C LEU A 102 -2.32 3.56 6.90
N TYR A 103 -1.65 4.55 6.31
CA TYR A 103 -0.77 5.46 7.05
C TYR A 103 -1.28 6.89 7.12
N VAL A 104 -1.92 7.37 6.06
CA VAL A 104 -2.29 8.78 5.92
C VAL A 104 -3.72 9.01 6.39
N GLN A 105 -4.68 8.26 5.86
CA GLN A 105 -6.10 8.42 6.14
C GLN A 105 -6.44 8.27 7.64
N PRO A 106 -5.91 7.30 8.40
CA PRO A 106 -6.22 7.15 9.82
C PRO A 106 -5.73 8.34 10.65
N THR A 107 -4.60 8.95 10.26
CA THR A 107 -4.07 10.15 10.89
C THR A 107 -4.94 11.37 10.60
N GLN A 108 -5.39 11.53 9.35
CA GLN A 108 -6.33 12.59 8.99
C GLN A 108 -7.66 12.45 9.74
N ARG A 109 -8.25 11.25 9.79
CA ARG A 109 -9.50 10.99 10.50
C ARG A 109 -9.41 11.32 11.99
N ARG A 110 -8.30 10.96 12.66
CA ARG A 110 -8.05 11.31 14.07
C ARG A 110 -7.99 12.82 14.29
N ARG A 111 -7.23 13.55 13.47
CA ARG A 111 -7.14 15.02 13.54
C ARG A 111 -8.52 15.67 13.38
N MET A 112 -9.31 15.20 12.42
CA MET A 112 -10.68 15.70 12.21
C MET A 112 -11.59 15.41 13.42
N ALA A 113 -11.49 14.22 14.01
CA ALA A 113 -12.27 13.85 15.19
C ALA A 113 -11.92 14.73 16.40
N GLU A 114 -10.63 14.98 16.65
CA GLU A 114 -10.17 15.88 17.72
C GLU A 114 -10.67 17.31 17.51
N SER A 115 -10.58 17.84 16.29
CA SER A 115 -11.11 19.16 15.95
C SER A 115 -12.62 19.25 16.19
N ARG A 116 -13.38 18.24 15.77
CA ARG A 116 -14.83 18.17 16.03
C ARG A 116 -15.12 18.15 17.53
N ARG A 117 -14.39 17.35 18.29
CA ARG A 117 -14.56 17.24 19.75
C ARG A 117 -14.33 18.59 20.44
N ARG A 118 -13.24 19.29 20.12
CA ARG A 118 -12.95 20.64 20.68
C ARG A 118 -14.05 21.64 20.39
N ARG A 119 -14.55 21.66 19.14
CA ARG A 119 -15.67 22.54 18.76
C ARG A 119 -16.95 22.21 19.51
N HIS A 120 -17.23 20.93 19.72
CA HIS A 120 -18.40 20.49 20.47
C HIS A 120 -18.32 20.88 21.96
N GLU A 121 -17.16 20.66 22.60
CA GLU A 121 -16.91 21.06 23.99
C GLU A 121 -17.04 22.59 24.17
N ALA A 122 -16.49 23.39 23.24
CA ALA A 122 -16.60 24.84 23.27
C ALA A 122 -18.07 25.32 23.13
N ALA A 123 -18.86 24.67 22.27
CA ALA A 123 -20.27 25.00 22.10
C ALA A 123 -21.12 24.68 23.35
N GLN A 124 -20.72 23.69 24.16
CA GLN A 124 -21.39 23.36 25.42
C GLN A 124 -21.01 24.29 26.58
N GLN A 125 -19.84 24.94 26.51
CA GLN A 125 -19.34 25.85 27.56
C GLN A 125 -19.84 27.29 27.40
N ASN A 126 -20.43 27.63 26.25
CA ASN A 126 -21.02 28.95 25.96
C ASN A 126 -22.53 28.77 25.66
N PRO A 127 -23.38 28.64 26.70
CA PRO A 127 -24.83 28.48 26.53
C PRO A 127 -25.51 29.71 25.92
#